data_AF-A0ABD1E5Z3-F1
#
_entry.id   AF-A0ABD1E5Z3-F1
#
_cell.length_a   1.000
_cell.length_b   1.000
_cell.length_c   1.000
_cell.angle_alpha   90.00
_cell.angle_beta   90.00
_cell.angle_gamma   90.00
#
_symmetry.space_group_name_H-M   'P 1'
#
loop_
_entity.id
_entity.type
_entity.pdbx_description
1 polymer ?
#
loop_
_entity_poly.entity_id
_entity_poly.type
_entity_poly.pdbx_seq_one_letter_code
_entity_poly.pdbx_strand_id
1 'polypeptide(L)'
;MASPRSCTTLCLICGLEKHEVGKLHCFPSVLERSRLWQEKMNIVFTGHTLRHLRICSNYFTEDQYLNRINWRLRQDAVPTLQPANQIHKPEASTSMDEIHRETDAVHSELTTVSPIKILNSFYIF
;
A
#
# COMPACT_ATOMS: atom_id res chain seq x y z
N MET A 1 4.57 14.83 -30.75
CA MET A 1 3.71 15.93 -30.27
C MET A 1 2.90 15.40 -29.09
N ALA A 2 2.98 16.02 -27.92
CA ALA A 2 2.15 15.63 -26.76
C ALA A 2 0.84 16.44 -26.76
N SER A 3 -0.30 15.78 -26.50
CA SER A 3 -1.61 16.42 -26.60
C SER A 3 -1.87 17.40 -25.44
N PRO A 4 -2.40 18.61 -25.69
CA PRO A 4 -2.65 19.58 -24.62
C PRO A 4 -3.82 19.15 -23.73
N ARG A 5 -3.63 19.26 -22.41
CA ARG A 5 -4.65 19.13 -21.34
C ARG A 5 -5.14 17.71 -21.00
N SER A 6 -4.39 16.66 -21.33
CA SER A 6 -4.55 15.36 -20.64
C SER A 6 -4.42 15.56 -19.13
N CYS A 7 -5.46 15.23 -18.37
CA CYS A 7 -5.40 15.26 -16.91
C CYS A 7 -4.65 14.05 -16.37
N THR A 8 -3.97 14.17 -15.22
CA THR A 8 -3.13 13.08 -14.70
C THR A 8 -3.96 11.85 -14.28
N THR A 9 -3.49 10.66 -14.64
CA THR A 9 -3.97 9.36 -14.14
C THR A 9 -3.34 8.97 -12.79
N LEU A 10 -2.34 9.74 -12.37
CA LEU A 10 -1.53 9.59 -11.16
C LEU A 10 -1.90 10.65 -10.12
N CYS A 11 -1.77 10.29 -8.84
CA CYS A 11 -1.78 11.20 -7.71
C CYS A 11 -0.48 12.02 -7.65
N LEU A 12 -0.60 13.34 -7.50
CA LEU A 12 0.54 14.27 -7.43
C LEU A 12 1.45 14.04 -6.22
N ILE A 13 0.91 13.49 -5.12
CA ILE A 13 1.60 13.45 -3.81
C ILE A 13 2.29 12.10 -3.56
N CYS A 14 1.64 10.98 -3.91
CA CYS A 14 2.19 9.63 -3.73
C CYS A 14 2.50 8.88 -5.04
N GLY A 15 2.29 9.49 -6.20
CA GLY A 15 2.49 8.85 -7.51
C GLY A 15 1.45 7.80 -7.90
N LEU A 16 0.67 7.26 -6.96
CA LEU A 16 -0.24 6.13 -7.18
C LEU A 16 -1.35 6.42 -8.21
N GLU A 17 -1.71 5.39 -8.98
CA GLU A 17 -2.79 5.43 -9.95
C GLU A 17 -4.18 5.30 -9.33
N LYS A 18 -5.21 5.73 -10.10
CA LYS A 18 -6.63 5.53 -9.78
C LYS A 18 -6.96 4.07 -9.38
N HIS A 19 -6.31 3.07 -9.96
CA HIS A 19 -6.62 1.67 -9.69
C HIS A 19 -6.15 1.21 -8.29
N GLU A 20 -5.08 1.82 -7.76
CA GLU A 20 -4.53 1.52 -6.43
C GLU A 20 -5.29 2.23 -5.30
N VAL A 21 -5.82 3.43 -5.58
CA VAL A 21 -6.43 4.33 -4.59
C VAL A 21 -7.96 4.48 -4.72
N GLY A 22 -8.56 3.86 -5.74
CA GLY A 22 -9.98 3.95 -6.09
C GLY A 22 -10.41 5.28 -6.72
N LYS A 23 -10.06 6.42 -6.12
CA LYS A 23 -10.53 7.75 -6.54
C LYS A 23 -9.42 8.80 -6.60
N LEU A 24 -9.45 9.57 -7.68
CA LEU A 24 -8.63 10.77 -7.89
C LEU A 24 -9.52 12.01 -7.99
N HIS A 25 -9.11 13.08 -7.32
CA HIS A 25 -9.81 14.36 -7.23
C HIS A 25 -9.01 15.48 -7.93
N CYS A 26 -9.70 16.26 -8.76
CA CYS A 26 -9.15 17.45 -9.40
C CYS A 26 -8.91 18.55 -8.36
N PHE A 27 -7.86 19.35 -8.53
CA PHE A 27 -7.79 20.65 -7.83
C PHE A 27 -9.01 21.53 -8.18
N PRO A 28 -9.49 22.36 -7.24
CA PRO A 28 -10.63 23.25 -7.46
C PRO A 28 -10.50 24.21 -8.66
N SER A 29 -11.65 24.57 -9.24
CA SER A 29 -11.75 25.63 -10.27
C SER A 29 -11.42 27.03 -9.74
N VAL A 30 -11.67 27.26 -8.46
CA VAL A 30 -11.57 28.56 -7.79
C VAL A 30 -10.14 28.74 -7.31
N LEU A 31 -9.51 29.87 -7.68
CA LEU A 31 -8.08 30.09 -7.46
C LEU A 31 -7.71 29.99 -5.97
N GLU A 32 -8.45 30.65 -5.10
CA GLU A 32 -8.30 30.61 -3.64
C GLU A 32 -8.38 29.17 -3.08
N ARG A 33 -9.36 28.38 -3.51
CA ARG A 33 -9.51 26.98 -3.06
C ARG A 33 -8.40 26.08 -3.60
N SER A 34 -7.93 26.32 -4.83
CA SER A 34 -6.76 25.62 -5.39
C SER A 34 -5.45 26.07 -4.75
N ARG A 35 -5.35 27.31 -4.27
CA ARG A 35 -4.22 27.82 -3.50
C ARG A 35 -4.18 27.17 -2.12
N LEU A 36 -5.30 27.13 -1.41
CA LEU A 36 -5.41 26.45 -0.12
C LEU A 36 -5.06 24.96 -0.20
N TRP A 37 -5.44 24.27 -1.29
CA TRP A 37 -5.00 22.89 -1.56
C TRP A 37 -3.49 22.77 -1.84
N GLN A 38 -2.88 23.76 -2.50
CA GLN A 38 -1.42 23.80 -2.70
C GLN A 38 -0.69 24.00 -1.37
N GLU A 39 -1.11 24.99 -0.58
CA GLU A 39 -0.54 25.32 0.74
C GLU A 39 -0.68 24.14 1.73
N LYS A 40 -1.84 23.46 1.78
CA LYS A 40 -2.03 22.26 2.63
C LYS A 40 -1.20 21.05 2.20
N MET A 41 -0.70 21.03 0.97
CA MET A 41 0.17 19.98 0.42
C MET A 41 1.64 20.38 0.34
N ASN A 42 2.02 21.53 0.92
CA ASN A 42 3.37 22.10 0.81
C ASN A 42 3.83 22.30 -0.65
N ILE A 43 2.89 22.53 -1.57
CA ILE A 43 3.16 22.84 -2.97
C ILE A 43 3.31 24.36 -3.11
N VAL A 44 4.38 24.81 -3.76
CA VAL A 44 4.61 26.23 -4.05
C VAL A 44 3.47 26.77 -4.92
N PHE A 45 2.77 27.82 -4.45
CA PHE A 45 1.67 28.41 -5.19
C PHE A 45 2.16 29.16 -6.44
N THR A 46 1.73 28.71 -7.61
CA THR A 46 2.19 29.20 -8.93
C THR A 46 1.37 30.36 -9.51
N GLY A 47 0.50 30.99 -8.72
CA GLY A 47 -0.45 32.01 -9.21
C GLY A 47 -1.65 31.44 -9.98
N HIS A 48 -1.71 30.12 -10.19
CA HIS A 48 -2.71 29.46 -11.03
C HIS A 48 -3.37 28.24 -10.36
N THR A 49 -4.39 27.67 -11.00
CA THR A 49 -5.07 26.45 -10.54
C THR A 49 -4.41 25.21 -11.12
N LEU A 50 -4.13 24.21 -10.28
CA LEU A 50 -3.53 22.93 -10.70
C LEU A 50 -4.59 21.94 -11.23
N ARG A 51 -5.62 22.45 -11.92
CA ARG A 51 -6.88 21.74 -12.26
C ARG A 51 -6.68 20.49 -13.14
N HIS A 52 -5.52 20.36 -13.77
CA HIS A 52 -5.10 19.22 -14.58
C HIS A 52 -4.45 18.09 -13.75
N LEU A 53 -3.89 18.40 -12.58
CA LEU A 53 -3.31 17.46 -11.63
C LEU A 53 -4.38 16.84 -10.73
N ARG A 54 -4.01 15.79 -9.97
CA ARG A 54 -4.92 15.05 -9.10
C ARG A 54 -4.32 14.78 -7.71
N ILE A 55 -5.19 14.67 -6.72
CA ILE A 55 -4.86 14.11 -5.39
C ILE A 55 -5.79 12.90 -5.16
N CYS A 56 -5.28 11.81 -4.58
CA CYS A 56 -6.08 10.63 -4.29
C CYS A 56 -6.96 10.77 -3.04
N SER A 57 -8.02 9.95 -2.95
CA SER A 57 -8.91 9.87 -1.78
C SER A 57 -8.18 9.61 -0.46
N ASN A 58 -7.00 8.99 -0.46
CA ASN A 58 -6.25 8.71 0.76
C ASN A 58 -5.86 10.00 1.53
N TYR A 59 -5.81 11.15 0.86
CA TYR A 59 -5.52 12.45 1.49
C TYR A 59 -6.78 13.24 1.90
N PHE A 60 -7.96 12.62 1.91
CA PHE A 60 -9.20 13.24 2.39
C PHE A 60 -9.82 12.33 3.46
N THR A 61 -10.12 12.90 4.63
CA THR A 61 -10.88 12.20 5.68
C THR A 61 -12.35 12.06 5.28
N GLU A 62 -13.05 11.08 5.86
CA GLU A 62 -14.39 10.68 5.38
C GLU A 62 -15.47 11.76 5.55
N ASP A 63 -15.30 12.65 6.54
CA ASP A 63 -16.13 13.83 6.81
C ASP A 63 -16.03 14.93 5.73
N GLN A 64 -14.98 14.89 4.90
CA GLN A 64 -14.75 15.81 3.78
C GLN A 64 -15.62 15.46 2.56
N TYR A 65 -16.34 14.33 2.59
CA TYR A 65 -17.25 13.88 1.53
C TYR A 65 -18.72 14.19 1.85
N LEU A 66 -19.52 14.53 0.84
CA LEU A 66 -20.95 14.78 0.98
C LEU A 66 -21.75 13.50 1.26
N ASN A 67 -21.27 12.36 0.76
CA ASN A 67 -21.68 11.02 1.15
C ASN A 67 -20.67 9.98 0.64
N ARG A 68 -20.73 8.76 1.20
CA ARG A 68 -19.88 7.61 0.83
C ARG A 68 -20.20 6.99 -0.54
N ILE A 69 -21.28 7.42 -1.21
CA ILE A 69 -21.80 6.78 -2.42
C ILE A 69 -21.17 7.40 -3.68
N ASN A 70 -21.26 8.73 -3.81
CA ASN A 70 -20.82 9.43 -5.03
C ASN A 70 -19.33 9.86 -5.01
N TRP A 71 -18.67 9.73 -3.86
CA TRP A 71 -17.29 10.20 -3.63
C TRP A 71 -17.10 11.67 -4.08
N ARG A 72 -18.10 12.52 -3.82
CA ARG A 72 -18.06 13.96 -4.07
C ARG A 72 -17.62 14.68 -2.79
N LEU A 73 -16.47 15.34 -2.87
CA LEU A 73 -15.99 16.22 -1.81
C LEU A 73 -16.98 17.37 -1.55
N ARG A 74 -17.04 17.82 -0.31
CA ARG A 74 -17.77 19.03 0.10
C ARG A 74 -17.15 20.29 -0.52
N GLN A 75 -17.90 21.40 -0.51
CA GLN A 75 -17.43 22.67 -1.08
C GLN A 75 -16.23 23.26 -0.32
N ASP A 76 -16.14 23.03 0.98
CA ASP A 76 -15.09 23.44 1.93
C ASP A 76 -13.91 22.45 2.03
N ALA A 77 -14.09 21.21 1.55
CA ALA A 77 -13.13 20.12 1.69
C ALA A 77 -11.66 20.47 1.36
N VAL A 78 -10.73 20.08 2.23
CA VAL A 78 -9.29 20.29 2.09
C VAL A 78 -8.54 18.98 2.31
N PRO A 79 -7.48 18.70 1.54
CA PRO A 79 -6.69 17.50 1.76
C PRO A 79 -5.75 17.67 2.95
N THR A 80 -5.39 16.54 3.58
CA THR A 80 -4.46 16.44 4.72
C THR A 80 -3.03 16.15 4.25
N LEU A 81 -2.03 16.68 4.95
CA LEU A 81 -0.61 16.48 4.57
C LEU A 81 -0.15 15.02 4.67
N GLN A 82 -0.73 14.26 5.61
CA GLN A 82 -0.56 12.82 5.73
C GLN A 82 -1.78 12.09 5.12
N PRO A 83 -1.63 10.88 4.57
CA PRO A 83 -2.76 10.08 4.13
C PRO A 83 -3.58 9.62 5.34
N ALA A 84 -4.88 9.96 5.33
CA ALA A 84 -5.87 9.53 6.30
C ALA A 84 -6.08 8.00 6.30
N ASN A 85 -5.88 7.36 5.15
CA ASN A 85 -5.82 5.91 5.03
C ASN A 85 -4.36 5.45 4.86
N GLN A 86 -3.69 5.14 5.97
CA GLN A 86 -2.35 4.55 5.98
C GLN A 86 -2.44 3.07 5.60
N ILE A 87 -2.59 2.81 4.29
CA ILE A 87 -2.37 1.49 3.73
C ILE A 87 -0.89 1.16 3.94
N HIS A 88 -0.59 0.37 4.97
CA HIS A 88 0.69 -0.30 5.10
C HIS A 88 0.94 -1.07 3.81
N LYS A 89 1.86 -0.59 2.99
CA LYS A 89 2.46 -1.40 1.93
C LYS A 89 3.33 -2.42 2.66
N PRO A 90 3.03 -3.73 2.65
CA PRO A 90 3.96 -4.71 3.17
C PRO A 90 5.24 -4.58 2.34
N GLU A 91 6.33 -4.19 2.98
CA GLU A 91 7.62 -4.12 2.29
C GLU A 91 7.99 -5.55 1.90
N ALA A 92 8.16 -5.76 0.59
CA ALA A 92 8.64 -7.03 0.06
C ALA A 92 10.16 -7.13 0.32
N SER A 93 10.52 -7.28 1.60
CA SER A 93 11.86 -7.66 2.04
C SER A 93 12.10 -9.10 1.62
N THR A 94 12.69 -9.26 0.43
CA THR A 94 13.06 -10.54 -0.18
C THR A 94 13.76 -11.45 0.83
N SER A 95 13.25 -12.66 1.01
CA SER A 95 13.89 -13.68 1.83
C SER A 95 15.15 -14.22 1.15
N MET A 96 16.32 -13.76 1.59
CA MET A 96 17.59 -14.44 1.41
C MET A 96 18.42 -14.31 2.69
N ASP A 97 18.52 -15.40 3.45
CA ASP A 97 19.70 -15.70 4.25
C ASP A 97 19.83 -17.22 4.33
N GLU A 98 20.54 -17.76 3.34
CA GLU A 98 20.78 -19.18 3.15
C GLU A 98 21.93 -19.65 4.05
N ILE A 99 21.61 -20.27 5.20
CA ILE A 99 22.62 -20.84 6.09
C ILE A 99 22.75 -22.34 5.84
N HIS A 100 23.59 -22.68 4.86
CA HIS A 100 24.20 -24.00 4.74
C HIS A 100 24.87 -24.40 6.07
N ARG A 101 24.55 -25.59 6.58
CA ARG A 101 25.38 -26.31 7.58
C ARG A 101 25.40 -27.80 7.28
N GLU A 102 26.33 -28.17 6.41
CA GLU A 102 26.82 -29.53 6.25
C GLU A 102 28.23 -29.57 6.86
N THR A 103 28.45 -30.44 7.84
CA THR A 103 29.77 -30.70 8.46
C THR A 103 29.77 -32.12 9.00
N ASP A 104 30.71 -32.93 8.54
CA ASP A 104 30.75 -34.36 8.80
C ASP A 104 31.27 -34.77 10.20
N ALA A 105 30.82 -35.96 10.60
CA ALA A 105 31.53 -37.00 11.36
C ALA A 105 32.54 -36.63 12.48
N VAL A 106 32.37 -37.26 13.65
CA VAL A 106 33.13 -38.47 14.08
C VAL A 106 32.81 -38.78 15.54
N HIS A 107 32.04 -39.85 15.76
CA HIS A 107 32.26 -40.95 16.74
C HIS A 107 31.16 -42.00 16.44
N SER A 108 31.42 -43.24 16.05
CA SER A 108 32.32 -44.26 16.65
C SER A 108 31.78 -44.85 17.95
N GLU A 109 30.76 -45.70 17.85
CA GLU A 109 30.63 -46.89 18.71
C GLU A 109 29.94 -48.04 17.96
N LEU A 110 30.35 -49.28 18.23
CA LEU A 110 30.00 -50.46 17.43
C LEU A 110 29.65 -51.67 18.32
N THR A 111 28.39 -51.75 18.76
CA THR A 111 27.79 -52.95 19.38
C THR A 111 26.38 -53.16 18.82
N THR A 112 26.14 -54.10 17.89
CA THR A 112 26.03 -55.57 17.99
C THR A 112 24.74 -56.11 18.63
N VAL A 113 24.18 -57.15 17.99
CA VAL A 113 23.09 -58.05 18.45
C VAL A 113 21.65 -57.49 18.46
N SER A 114 20.94 -57.70 17.34
CA SER A 114 19.54 -58.20 17.38
C SER A 114 19.58 -59.71 17.74
N PRO A 115 18.61 -60.30 18.48
CA PRO A 115 17.16 -60.18 18.25
C PRO A 115 16.36 -59.89 19.55
N ILE A 116 15.02 -59.77 19.54
CA ILE A 116 14.03 -60.87 19.65
C ILE A 116 12.63 -60.35 19.28
N LYS A 117 11.79 -61.21 18.66
CA LYS A 117 10.37 -60.94 18.43
C LYS A 117 9.54 -61.21 19.68
N ILE A 118 8.59 -60.35 20.02
CA ILE A 118 7.40 -60.73 20.77
C ILE A 118 6.17 -60.28 19.98
N LEU A 119 5.35 -61.25 19.57
CA LEU A 119 4.03 -61.06 18.98
C LEU A 119 2.98 -61.11 20.07
N ASN A 120 1.96 -60.25 19.97
CA ASN A 120 0.55 -60.51 20.28
C ASN A 120 -0.28 -59.29 19.77
N SER A 121 -1.43 -59.37 19.09
CA SER A 121 -2.58 -60.32 19.08
C SER A 121 -3.45 -60.21 20.33
N PHE A 122 -4.78 -60.03 20.32
CA PHE A 122 -5.82 -59.70 19.31
C PHE A 122 -6.74 -58.59 19.95
N TYR A 123 -7.86 -58.05 19.44
CA TYR A 123 -8.96 -58.39 18.51
C TYR A 123 -9.17 -57.22 17.50
N ILE A 124 -9.85 -57.29 16.33
CA ILE A 124 -11.14 -57.86 15.89
C ILE A 124 -12.38 -57.09 16.36
N PHE A 125 -13.04 -56.42 15.42
CA PHE A 125 -14.48 -56.53 15.15
C PHE A 125 -14.73 -56.35 13.64
#